data_AF-A0AAP6Y1G1-F1
#
_entry.id   AF-A0AAP6Y1G1-F1
#
_cell.length_a   1.000
_cell.length_b   1.000
_cell.length_c   1.000
_cell.angle_alpha   90.00
_cell.angle_beta   90.00
_cell.angle_gamma   90.00
#
_symmetry.space_group_name_H-M   'P 1'
#
loop_
_entity.id
_entity.type
_entity.pdbx_description
1 polymer ?
#
loop_
_entity_poly.entity_id
_entity_poly.type
_entity_poly.pdbx_seq_one_letter_code
_entity_poly.pdbx_strand_id
1 'polypeptide(L)'
;MPTEKVILLFIYPIAISAIGSAITYFLTYRKLKREQSILLVNKLADKQLEAAEAVWAIFEPTSISIGDDKLISIQNGEYILSHENAALFVSEMNKVFCGKHGLYFPKKFRHCFHEFRDFIIYNFVERKVELNSELVEEFELKRRDVRLAIRNIIGSCDLLAINDIKNEKL
;
A
#
# COMPACT_ATOMS: atom_id res chain seq x y z
N MET A 1 -27.83 -16.78 67.73
CA MET A 1 -27.69 -17.00 66.27
C MET A 1 -27.04 -15.77 65.63
N PRO A 2 -25.76 -15.84 65.23
CA PRO A 2 -25.09 -14.82 64.44
C PRO A 2 -24.57 -15.36 63.09
N THR A 3 -25.24 -16.33 62.47
CA THR A 3 -24.72 -17.05 61.30
C THR A 3 -24.84 -16.27 59.99
N GLU A 4 -25.94 -15.57 59.74
CA GLU A 4 -26.15 -14.85 58.47
C GLU A 4 -25.20 -13.67 58.25
N LYS A 5 -24.95 -12.87 59.30
CA LYS A 5 -24.05 -11.70 59.21
C LYS A 5 -22.61 -12.11 58.96
N VAL A 6 -22.17 -13.24 59.52
CA VAL A 6 -20.83 -13.79 59.32
C VAL A 6 -20.69 -14.32 57.89
N ILE A 7 -21.70 -15.03 57.38
CA ILE A 7 -21.70 -15.55 56.00
C ILE A 7 -21.68 -14.40 54.97
N LEU A 8 -22.46 -13.34 55.17
CA LEU A 8 -22.44 -12.14 54.33
C LEU A 8 -21.08 -11.42 54.33
N LEU A 9 -20.41 -11.37 55.49
CA LEU A 9 -19.07 -10.78 55.65
C LEU A 9 -17.97 -11.52 54.88
N PHE A 10 -18.12 -12.83 54.67
CA PHE A 10 -17.16 -13.64 53.91
C PHE A 10 -17.48 -13.72 52.40
N ILE A 11 -18.77 -13.76 52.02
CA ILE A 11 -19.16 -13.89 50.61
C ILE A 11 -18.99 -12.56 49.85
N TYR A 12 -19.28 -11.42 50.49
CA TYR A 12 -19.19 -10.11 49.86
C TYR A 12 -17.79 -9.75 49.32
N PRO A 13 -16.68 -9.91 50.08
CA PRO A 13 -15.34 -9.64 49.55
C PRO A 13 -14.91 -10.62 48.44
N ILE A 14 -15.36 -11.87 48.49
CA ILE A 14 -15.11 -12.87 47.42
C ILE A 14 -15.83 -12.44 46.13
N ALA A 15 -17.09 -12.03 46.23
CA ALA A 15 -17.87 -11.55 45.09
C ALA A 15 -17.26 -10.27 44.48
N ILE A 16 -16.83 -9.31 45.31
CA ILE A 16 -16.14 -8.09 44.84
C ILE A 16 -14.82 -8.44 44.15
N SER A 17 -14.03 -9.35 44.72
CA SER A 17 -12.76 -9.78 44.11
C SER A 17 -12.98 -10.46 42.76
N ALA A 18 -14.00 -11.31 42.64
CA ALA A 18 -14.37 -11.97 41.37
C ALA A 18 -14.84 -10.96 40.32
N ILE A 19 -15.68 -9.99 40.68
CA ILE A 19 -16.14 -8.92 39.79
C ILE A 19 -14.95 -8.04 39.37
N GLY A 20 -14.08 -7.66 40.31
CA GLY A 20 -12.87 -6.89 40.03
C GLY A 20 -11.95 -7.63 39.04
N SER A 21 -11.69 -8.92 39.27
CA SER A 21 -10.89 -9.76 38.38
C SER A 21 -11.50 -9.86 36.98
N ALA A 22 -12.82 -10.02 36.87
CA ALA A 22 -13.52 -10.06 35.59
C ALA A 22 -13.44 -8.73 34.82
N ILE A 23 -13.58 -7.59 35.52
CA ILE A 23 -13.41 -6.26 34.92
C ILE A 23 -11.97 -6.06 34.46
N THR A 24 -10.98 -6.39 35.29
CA THR A 24 -9.56 -6.27 34.94
C THR A 24 -9.23 -7.15 33.73
N TYR A 25 -9.68 -8.41 33.72
CA TYR A 25 -9.51 -9.32 32.60
C TYR A 25 -10.10 -8.73 31.31
N PHE A 26 -11.33 -8.21 31.37
CA PHE A 26 -12.00 -7.59 30.23
C PHE A 26 -11.25 -6.36 29.70
N LEU A 27 -10.74 -5.51 30.59
CA LEU A 27 -9.93 -4.35 30.21
C LEU A 27 -8.59 -4.77 29.59
N THR A 28 -7.89 -5.73 30.18
CA THR A 28 -6.63 -6.26 29.62
C THR A 28 -6.83 -6.93 28.28
N TYR A 29 -7.92 -7.70 28.10
CA TYR A 29 -8.26 -8.31 26.82
C TYR A 29 -8.54 -7.26 25.75
N ARG A 30 -9.28 -6.20 26.08
CA ARG A 30 -9.50 -5.06 25.16
C ARG A 30 -8.19 -4.36 24.79
N LYS A 31 -7.29 -4.18 25.75
CA LYS A 31 -5.97 -3.57 25.51
C LYS A 31 -5.13 -4.44 24.57
N LEU A 32 -4.98 -5.73 24.86
CA LEU A 32 -4.26 -6.70 24.02
C LEU A 32 -4.82 -6.77 22.60
N LYS A 33 -6.15 -6.79 22.46
CA LYS A 33 -6.81 -6.79 21.14
C LYS A 33 -6.50 -5.53 20.34
N ARG A 34 -6.44 -4.36 20.99
CA ARG A 34 -6.05 -3.10 20.34
C ARG A 34 -4.60 -3.13 19.92
N GLU A 35 -3.69 -3.55 20.80
CA GLU A 35 -2.26 -3.66 20.50
C GLU A 35 -2.00 -4.60 19.32
N GLN A 36 -2.63 -5.77 19.29
CA GLN A 36 -2.55 -6.69 18.15
C GLN A 36 -3.11 -6.09 16.86
N SER A 37 -4.23 -5.35 16.95
CA SER A 37 -4.80 -4.68 15.78
C SER A 37 -3.88 -3.62 15.22
N ILE A 38 -3.24 -2.81 16.07
CA ILE A 38 -2.29 -1.77 15.65
C ILE A 38 -1.07 -2.42 14.99
N LEU A 39 -0.52 -3.46 15.61
CA LEU A 39 0.64 -4.18 15.06
C LEU A 39 0.35 -4.79 13.68
N LEU A 40 -0.86 -5.33 13.47
CA LEU A 40 -1.29 -5.84 12.17
C LEU A 40 -1.44 -4.72 11.12
N VAL A 41 -2.00 -3.57 11.52
CA VAL A 41 -2.13 -2.40 10.63
C VAL A 41 -0.75 -1.88 10.20
N ASN A 42 0.19 -1.78 11.14
CA ASN A 42 1.54 -1.29 10.84
C ASN A 42 2.30 -2.25 9.94
N LYS A 43 2.22 -3.55 10.22
CA LYS A 43 2.82 -4.57 9.35
C LYS A 43 2.22 -4.54 7.93
N LEU A 44 0.93 -4.25 7.81
CA LEU A 44 0.29 -4.09 6.50
C LEU A 44 0.76 -2.81 5.80
N ALA A 45 0.91 -1.70 6.53
CA ALA A 45 1.45 -0.46 6.00
C ALA A 45 2.89 -0.62 5.49
N ASP A 46 3.76 -1.30 6.26
CA ASP A 46 5.13 -1.62 5.82
C ASP A 46 5.15 -2.42 4.52
N LYS A 47 4.27 -3.43 4.41
CA LYS A 47 4.15 -4.23 3.18
C LYS A 47 3.61 -3.42 2.01
N GLN A 48 2.76 -2.42 2.26
CA GLN A 48 2.29 -1.50 1.25
C GLN A 48 3.38 -0.53 0.79
N LEU A 49 4.23 -0.05 1.70
CA LEU A 49 5.41 0.75 1.39
C LEU A 49 6.42 -0.03 0.55
N GLU A 50 6.78 -1.24 0.98
CA GLU A 50 7.67 -2.13 0.21
C GLU A 50 7.13 -2.39 -1.21
N ALA A 51 5.82 -2.57 -1.35
CA ALA A 51 5.18 -2.77 -2.65
C ALA A 51 5.20 -1.48 -3.50
N ALA A 52 4.98 -0.32 -2.89
CA ALA A 52 5.04 0.98 -3.55
C ALA A 52 6.46 1.28 -4.06
N GLU A 53 7.49 1.00 -3.27
CA GLU A 53 8.89 1.14 -3.65
C GLU A 53 9.27 0.24 -4.83
N ALA A 54 8.85 -1.04 -4.80
CA ALA A 54 9.10 -1.98 -5.89
C ALA A 54 8.52 -1.49 -7.23
N VAL A 55 7.33 -0.88 -7.20
CA VAL A 55 6.74 -0.27 -8.40
C VAL A 55 7.50 0.99 -8.79
N TRP A 56 7.83 1.86 -7.84
CA TRP A 56 8.55 3.11 -8.12
C TRP A 56 9.88 2.87 -8.83
N ALA A 57 10.62 1.84 -8.43
CA ALA A 57 11.87 1.44 -9.07
C ALA A 57 11.70 1.04 -10.56
N ILE A 58 10.57 0.43 -10.92
CA ILE A 58 10.25 0.09 -12.33
C ILE A 58 9.85 1.35 -13.11
N PHE A 59 9.27 2.35 -12.46
CA PHE A 59 8.85 3.60 -13.12
C PHE A 59 10.00 4.57 -13.40
N GLU A 60 11.12 4.50 -12.69
CA GLU A 60 12.27 5.37 -12.95
C GLU A 60 12.86 5.21 -14.38
N PRO A 61 12.96 3.99 -14.93
CA PRO A 61 13.23 3.72 -16.35
C PRO A 61 12.18 4.25 -17.36
N THR A 62 10.95 4.57 -16.94
CA THR A 62 9.89 5.12 -17.84
C THR A 62 9.98 6.62 -18.06
N SER A 63 10.96 7.29 -17.45
CA SER A 63 11.14 8.73 -17.59
C SER A 63 11.52 9.09 -19.02
N ILE A 64 10.72 9.96 -19.65
CA ILE A 64 11.11 10.68 -20.87
C ILE A 64 12.39 11.47 -20.54
N SER A 65 13.53 10.92 -20.89
CA SER A 65 14.85 11.52 -20.72
C SER A 65 15.77 11.03 -21.83
N ILE A 66 16.97 11.60 -21.90
CA ILE A 66 18.03 11.13 -22.79
C ILE A 66 18.54 9.78 -22.27
N GLY A 67 18.67 8.76 -23.14
CA GLY A 67 19.21 7.43 -22.82
C GLY A 67 18.51 6.28 -23.55
N ASP A 68 19.27 5.24 -23.89
CA ASP A 68 18.82 4.11 -24.72
C ASP A 68 17.93 3.10 -23.97
N ASP A 69 17.98 3.09 -22.64
CA ASP A 69 17.23 2.16 -21.77
C ASP A 69 15.78 2.63 -21.50
N LYS A 70 15.32 3.68 -22.19
CA LYS A 70 14.01 4.30 -21.95
C LYS A 70 12.93 3.71 -22.85
N LEU A 71 11.71 3.66 -22.34
CA LEU A 71 10.54 3.27 -23.12
C LEU A 71 10.25 4.31 -24.21
N ILE A 72 10.23 5.60 -23.82
CA ILE A 72 10.15 6.75 -24.73
C ILE A 72 11.36 7.64 -24.49
N SER A 73 12.08 7.97 -25.55
CA SER A 73 13.22 8.90 -25.54
C SER A 73 12.94 10.09 -26.45
N ILE A 74 13.61 11.23 -26.21
CA ILE A 74 13.60 12.37 -27.13
C ILE A 74 14.95 12.40 -27.86
N GLN A 75 14.93 12.30 -29.18
CA GLN A 75 16.12 12.45 -30.02
C GLN A 75 15.83 13.50 -31.09
N ASN A 76 16.69 14.51 -31.22
CA ASN A 76 16.55 15.61 -32.18
C ASN A 76 15.19 16.36 -32.11
N GLY A 77 14.54 16.37 -30.95
CA GLY A 77 13.22 17.00 -30.76
C GLY A 77 12.03 16.10 -31.11
N GLU A 78 12.26 14.87 -31.55
CA GLU A 78 11.24 13.88 -31.86
C GLU A 78 11.18 12.80 -30.77
N TYR A 79 9.97 12.29 -30.51
CA TYR A 79 9.76 11.19 -29.58
C TYR A 79 10.01 9.85 -30.28
N ILE A 80 10.88 9.03 -29.70
CA ILE A 80 11.19 7.69 -30.19
C ILE A 80 10.74 6.65 -29.16
N LEU A 81 9.96 5.67 -29.61
CA LEU A 81 9.48 4.54 -28.82
C LEU A 81 10.39 3.32 -29.05
N SER A 82 10.86 2.71 -27.97
CA SER A 82 11.48 1.39 -28.04
C SER A 82 10.46 0.31 -27.70
N HIS A 83 10.01 -0.44 -28.72
CA HIS A 83 9.08 -1.55 -28.52
C HIS A 83 9.67 -2.69 -27.68
N GLU A 84 10.98 -2.90 -27.75
CA GLU A 84 11.69 -3.88 -26.92
C GLU A 84 11.66 -3.45 -25.44
N ASN A 85 11.98 -2.19 -25.15
CA ASN A 85 11.91 -1.65 -23.79
C ASN A 85 10.47 -1.63 -23.27
N ALA A 86 9.47 -1.40 -24.13
CA ALA A 86 8.06 -1.50 -23.75
C ALA A 86 7.68 -2.92 -23.32
N ALA A 87 8.15 -3.94 -24.05
CA ALA A 87 7.91 -5.35 -23.69
C ALA A 87 8.62 -5.74 -22.37
N LEU A 88 9.87 -5.31 -22.19
CA LEU A 88 10.62 -5.52 -20.94
C LEU A 88 9.92 -4.84 -19.75
N PHE A 89 9.46 -3.60 -19.94
CA PHE A 89 8.74 -2.85 -18.92
C PHE A 89 7.45 -3.56 -18.48
N VAL A 90 6.63 -4.03 -19.44
CA VAL A 90 5.42 -4.82 -19.14
C VAL A 90 5.75 -6.10 -18.39
N SER A 91 6.85 -6.78 -18.76
CA SER A 91 7.32 -7.98 -18.07
C SER A 91 7.63 -7.69 -16.60
N GLU A 92 8.39 -6.62 -16.31
CA GLU A 92 8.70 -6.21 -14.94
C GLU A 92 7.47 -5.77 -14.14
N MET A 93 6.56 -5.02 -14.76
CA MET A 93 5.26 -4.67 -14.18
C MET A 93 4.49 -5.93 -13.75
N ASN A 94 4.41 -6.93 -14.64
CA ASN A 94 3.71 -8.18 -14.34
C ASN A 94 4.43 -9.00 -13.27
N LYS A 95 5.77 -9.03 -13.24
CA LYS A 95 6.52 -9.72 -12.17
C LYS A 95 6.22 -9.12 -10.79
N VAL A 96 6.22 -7.79 -10.66
CA VAL A 96 5.92 -7.14 -9.38
C VAL A 96 4.46 -7.34 -8.98
N PHE A 97 3.54 -7.25 -9.94
CA PHE A 97 2.12 -7.38 -9.67
C PHE A 97 1.67 -8.82 -9.38
N CYS A 98 2.18 -9.81 -10.10
CA CYS A 98 1.86 -11.22 -9.86
C CYS A 98 2.72 -11.83 -8.74
N GLY A 99 3.77 -11.13 -8.32
CA GLY A 99 4.63 -11.53 -7.21
C GLY A 99 4.07 -11.17 -5.83
N LYS A 100 4.95 -11.24 -4.82
CA LYS A 100 4.59 -11.01 -3.41
C LYS A 100 3.98 -9.62 -3.14
N HIS A 101 4.37 -8.61 -3.91
CA HIS A 101 3.95 -7.22 -3.71
C HIS A 101 2.51 -6.96 -4.18
N GLY A 102 2.06 -7.68 -5.21
CA GLY A 102 0.71 -7.63 -5.78
C GLY A 102 -0.44 -7.64 -4.77
N LEU A 103 -0.28 -8.47 -3.73
CA LEU A 103 -1.29 -8.72 -2.71
C LEU A 103 -1.59 -7.49 -1.85
N TYR A 104 -0.61 -6.60 -1.70
CA TYR A 104 -0.71 -5.47 -0.77
C TYR A 104 -1.20 -4.19 -1.44
N PHE A 105 -1.30 -4.16 -2.76
CA PHE A 105 -1.72 -2.97 -3.49
C PHE A 105 -3.20 -2.59 -3.21
N PRO A 106 -3.47 -1.31 -2.87
CA PRO A 106 -4.83 -0.81 -2.74
C PRO A 106 -5.59 -0.85 -4.07
N LYS A 107 -6.92 -0.99 -3.99
CA LYS A 107 -7.81 -1.07 -5.17
C LYS A 107 -7.61 0.09 -6.15
N LYS A 108 -7.47 1.32 -5.67
CA LYS A 108 -7.27 2.51 -6.50
C LYS A 108 -5.97 2.42 -7.30
N PHE A 109 -4.87 2.02 -6.66
CA PHE A 109 -3.60 1.81 -7.35
C PHE A 109 -3.70 0.70 -8.39
N ARG A 110 -4.31 -0.45 -8.05
CA ARG A 110 -4.46 -1.57 -8.99
C ARG A 110 -5.19 -1.14 -10.27
N HIS A 111 -6.24 -0.34 -10.13
CA HIS A 111 -6.99 0.18 -11.27
C HIS A 111 -6.11 1.06 -12.18
N CYS A 112 -5.49 2.11 -11.65
CA CYS A 112 -4.60 2.98 -12.43
C CYS A 112 -3.44 2.20 -13.06
N PHE A 113 -2.88 1.25 -12.33
CA PHE A 113 -1.78 0.41 -12.80
C PHE A 113 -2.18 -0.47 -13.97
N HIS A 114 -3.35 -1.13 -13.90
CA HIS A 114 -3.86 -1.96 -15.00
C HIS A 114 -4.18 -1.11 -16.23
N GLU A 115 -4.82 0.05 -16.07
CA GLU A 115 -5.11 0.94 -17.19
C GLU A 115 -3.82 1.38 -17.91
N PHE A 116 -2.77 1.73 -17.16
CA PHE A 116 -1.50 2.10 -17.74
C PHE A 116 -0.79 0.93 -18.42
N ARG A 117 -0.75 -0.24 -17.76
CA ARG A 117 -0.15 -1.46 -18.32
C ARG A 117 -0.86 -1.87 -19.62
N ASP A 118 -2.18 -1.93 -19.60
CA ASP A 118 -2.97 -2.41 -20.71
C ASP A 118 -2.90 -1.43 -21.90
N PHE A 119 -2.79 -0.12 -21.62
CA PHE A 119 -2.47 0.89 -22.64
C PHE A 119 -1.13 0.62 -23.33
N ILE A 120 -0.07 0.32 -22.57
CA ILE A 120 1.27 0.03 -23.12
C ILE A 120 1.24 -1.28 -23.91
N ILE A 121 0.61 -2.32 -23.38
CA ILE A 121 0.48 -3.62 -24.07
C ILE A 121 -0.19 -3.41 -25.43
N TYR A 122 -1.38 -2.79 -25.42
CA TYR A 122 -2.18 -2.65 -26.62
C TYR A 122 -1.50 -1.78 -27.69
N ASN A 123 -1.00 -0.59 -27.31
CA ASN A 123 -0.45 0.34 -28.27
C ASN A 123 1.00 0.03 -28.66
N PHE A 124 1.85 -0.33 -27.69
CA PHE A 124 3.30 -0.38 -27.91
C PHE A 124 3.82 -1.81 -28.09
N VAL A 125 3.21 -2.83 -27.49
CA VAL A 125 3.68 -4.21 -27.61
C VAL A 125 2.98 -4.95 -28.74
N GLU A 126 1.64 -4.93 -28.76
CA GLU A 126 0.82 -5.69 -29.71
C GLU A 126 0.73 -5.00 -31.06
N ARG A 127 0.27 -3.75 -31.09
CA ARG A 127 0.05 -3.00 -32.34
C ARG A 127 1.31 -2.33 -32.88
N LYS A 128 2.30 -2.09 -32.01
CA LYS A 128 3.54 -1.37 -32.33
C LYS A 128 3.28 -0.05 -33.07
N VAL A 129 2.36 0.76 -32.52
CA VAL A 129 1.96 2.03 -33.13
C VAL A 129 3.12 3.04 -33.05
N GLU A 130 3.31 3.84 -34.09
CA GLU A 130 4.23 4.98 -34.07
C GLU A 130 3.73 6.07 -33.10
N LEU A 131 4.64 6.77 -32.44
CA LEU A 131 4.26 7.83 -31.50
C LEU A 131 3.69 9.03 -32.26
N ASN A 132 2.53 9.49 -31.82
CA ASN A 132 1.98 10.79 -32.13
C ASN A 132 1.80 11.61 -30.84
N SER A 133 1.51 12.90 -30.97
CA SER A 133 1.36 13.79 -29.81
C SER A 133 0.26 13.33 -28.84
N GLU A 134 -0.86 12.83 -29.37
CA GLU A 134 -2.00 12.36 -28.57
C GLU A 134 -1.63 11.14 -27.71
N LEU A 135 -0.91 10.17 -28.28
CA LEU A 135 -0.45 8.97 -27.56
C LEU A 135 0.60 9.31 -26.49
N VAL A 136 1.46 10.30 -26.75
CA VAL A 136 2.43 10.78 -25.75
C VAL A 136 1.71 11.45 -24.58
N GLU A 137 0.73 12.30 -24.86
CA GLU A 137 -0.10 12.94 -23.83
C GLU A 137 -0.87 11.90 -23.00
N GLU A 138 -1.49 10.92 -23.66
CA GLU A 138 -2.22 9.85 -22.98
C GLU A 138 -1.28 8.99 -22.13
N PHE A 139 -0.10 8.65 -22.64
CA PHE A 139 0.93 7.93 -21.88
C PHE A 139 1.33 8.69 -20.61
N GLU A 140 1.65 9.98 -20.73
CA GLU A 140 2.05 10.83 -19.60
C GLU A 140 0.92 11.00 -18.57
N LEU A 141 -0.33 11.09 -19.02
CA LEU A 141 -1.49 11.17 -18.15
C LEU A 141 -1.66 9.89 -17.33
N LYS A 142 -1.67 8.72 -17.97
CA LYS A 142 -1.81 7.43 -17.26
C LYS A 142 -0.62 7.18 -16.33
N ARG A 143 0.60 7.51 -16.77
CA ARG A 143 1.81 7.45 -15.94
C ARG A 143 1.68 8.33 -14.70
N ARG A 144 1.19 9.56 -14.85
CA ARG A 144 0.94 10.49 -13.74
C ARG A 144 -0.06 9.92 -12.76
N ASP A 145 -1.16 9.34 -13.22
CA ASP A 145 -2.18 8.75 -12.35
C ASP A 145 -1.63 7.61 -11.50
N VAL A 146 -0.79 6.75 -12.08
CA VAL A 146 -0.10 5.71 -11.30
C VAL A 146 0.85 6.32 -10.27
N ARG A 147 1.65 7.32 -10.65
CA ARG A 147 2.57 8.01 -9.70
C ARG A 147 1.82 8.68 -8.55
N LEU A 148 0.69 9.33 -8.83
CA LEU A 148 -0.17 9.92 -7.81
C LEU A 148 -0.80 8.85 -6.92
N ALA A 149 -1.20 7.70 -7.47
CA ALA A 149 -1.69 6.58 -6.69
C ALA A 149 -0.61 6.03 -5.74
N ILE A 150 0.64 5.86 -6.21
CA ILE A 150 1.78 5.46 -5.37
C ILE A 150 2.03 6.48 -4.26
N ARG A 151 2.08 7.77 -4.60
CA ARG A 151 2.30 8.84 -3.63
C ARG A 151 1.24 8.86 -2.53
N ASN A 152 -0.02 8.58 -2.88
CA ASN A 152 -1.09 8.47 -1.90
C ASN A 152 -0.92 7.27 -0.96
N ILE A 153 -0.33 6.16 -1.41
CA ILE A 153 0.01 5.03 -0.54
C ILE A 153 1.05 5.47 0.48
N ILE A 154 2.15 6.06 0.00
CA ILE A 154 3.26 6.51 0.84
C ILE A 154 2.78 7.56 1.86
N GLY A 155 2.11 8.63 1.39
CA GLY A 155 1.63 9.69 2.27
C GLY A 155 0.54 9.26 3.25
N SER A 156 -0.27 8.25 2.92
CA SER A 156 -1.24 7.68 3.89
C SER A 156 -0.53 6.88 4.98
N CYS A 157 0.53 6.14 4.62
CA CYS A 157 1.32 5.38 5.59
C CYS A 157 2.11 6.30 6.53
N ASP A 158 2.68 7.39 6.02
CA ASP A 158 3.40 8.40 6.83
C ASP A 158 2.48 9.02 7.90
N LEU A 159 1.21 9.29 7.57
CA LEU A 159 0.23 9.83 8.51
C LEU A 159 -0.16 8.83 9.61
N LEU A 160 -0.20 7.53 9.30
CA LEU A 160 -0.44 6.49 10.30
C LEU A 160 0.71 6.40 11.29
N ALA A 161 1.96 6.42 10.81
CA ALA A 161 3.15 6.41 11.65
C ALA A 161 3.23 7.61 12.61
N ILE A 162 2.82 8.80 12.17
CA ILE A 162 2.80 10.01 13.02
C ILE A 162 1.74 9.92 14.14
N ASN A 163 0.59 9.31 13.87
CA ASN A 163 -0.47 9.15 14.86
C ASN A 163 -0.10 8.13 15.95
N ASP A 164 0.65 7.10 15.60
CA ASP A 164 1.16 6.11 16.58
C ASP A 164 2.12 6.76 17.59
N ILE A 165 3.03 7.63 17.14
CA ILE A 165 3.96 8.37 18.01
C ILE A 165 3.20 9.28 19.01
N LYS A 166 2.05 9.83 18.61
CA LYS A 166 1.22 10.66 19.49
C LYS A 166 0.45 9.84 20.52
N ASN A 167 0.01 8.63 20.17
CA ASN A 167 -0.75 7.76 21.06
C ASN A 167 0.14 7.01 22.07
N GLU A 168 1.44 6.83 21.80
CA GLU A 168 2.41 6.29 22.77
C GLU A 168 2.81 7.29 23.88
N LYS A 169 2.49 8.58 23.71
CA LYS A 169 2.84 9.66 24.67
C LYS A 169 1.69 10.05 25.62
N LEU A 170 0.59 9.30 25.66
CA LEU A 170 -0.57 9.48 26.54
C LEU A 170 -0.77 8.26 27.44
#